data_AF-A0A948U6Z2-F1
#
_entry.id   AF-A0A948U6Z2-F1
#
_cell.length_a   1.000
_cell.length_b   1.000
_cell.length_c   1.000
_cell.angle_alpha   90.00
_cell.angle_beta   90.00
_cell.angle_gamma   90.00
#
_symmetry.space_group_name_H-M   'P 1'
#
loop_
_entity.id
_entity.type
_entity.pdbx_description
1 polymer ?
#
loop_
_entity_poly.entity_id
_entity_poly.type
_entity_poly.pdbx_seq_one_letter_code
_entity_poly.pdbx_strand_id
1 'polypeptide(L)'
;MKMSDKGNNYKVEFENLSDGSLEIRYFDDYRDLSYRSWRVPKTVAEELTSWWERLRNKNVNFPIKEKAKMCEINMYTEKYIDIKELDSLGRFKMVGWSFPKAVVEELVNWDKKDK
;
A
#
# COMPACT_ATOMS: atom_id res chain seq x y z
N MET A 1 11.95 -34.53 -8.56
CA MET A 1 12.10 -33.07 -8.63
C MET A 1 11.14 -32.47 -7.61
N LYS A 2 11.63 -32.09 -6.42
CA LYS A 2 10.78 -31.57 -5.34
C LYS A 2 10.28 -30.18 -5.75
N MET A 3 8.95 -29.99 -5.76
CA MET A 3 8.34 -28.67 -5.78
C MET A 3 8.78 -27.96 -4.50
N SER A 4 9.62 -26.94 -4.63
CA SER A 4 9.91 -26.02 -3.53
C SER A 4 8.67 -25.14 -3.35
N ASP A 5 8.03 -25.24 -2.20
CA ASP A 5 7.10 -24.22 -1.70
C ASP A 5 7.74 -22.85 -1.89
N LYS A 6 7.20 -22.05 -2.83
CA LYS A 6 7.58 -20.65 -3.00
C LYS A 6 6.94 -19.86 -1.86
N GLY A 7 7.50 -19.99 -0.66
CA GLY A 7 7.30 -18.97 0.37
C GLY A 7 7.69 -17.63 -0.24
N ASN A 8 6.81 -16.64 -0.14
CA ASN A 8 7.09 -15.30 -0.64
C ASN A 8 8.42 -14.81 -0.02
N ASN A 9 9.41 -14.54 -0.87
CA ASN A 9 10.75 -14.08 -0.45
C ASN A 9 10.80 -12.56 -0.18
N TYR A 10 9.66 -11.90 -0.11
CA TYR A 10 9.61 -10.47 0.19
C TYR A 10 9.46 -10.21 1.68
N LYS A 11 9.86 -9.03 2.12
CA LYS A 11 9.58 -8.51 3.47
C LYS A 11 9.03 -7.10 3.35
N VAL A 12 8.05 -6.76 4.20
CA VAL A 12 7.55 -5.40 4.36
C VAL A 12 7.77 -4.97 5.80
N GLU A 13 8.31 -3.77 6.00
CA GLU A 13 8.45 -3.13 7.31
C GLU A 13 7.69 -1.81 7.34
N PHE A 14 7.19 -1.47 8.51
CA PHE A 14 6.39 -0.27 8.77
C PHE A 14 6.94 0.46 9.99
N GLU A 15 7.13 1.77 9.88
CA GLU A 15 7.62 2.60 10.97
C GLU A 15 6.79 3.89 11.08
N ASN A 16 6.10 4.07 12.21
CA ASN A 16 5.41 5.33 12.52
C ASN A 16 6.47 6.42 12.78
N LEU A 17 6.41 7.52 12.04
CA LEU A 17 7.32 8.66 12.20
C LEU A 17 6.67 9.75 13.07
N SER A 18 7.51 10.57 13.70
CA SER A 18 7.08 11.61 14.66
C SER A 18 6.26 12.75 14.04
N ASP A 19 6.31 12.91 12.71
CA ASP A 19 5.55 13.93 11.98
C ASP A 19 4.16 13.44 11.53
N GLY A 20 3.72 12.26 11.98
CA GLY A 20 2.45 11.68 11.58
C GLY A 20 2.46 11.01 10.20
N SER A 21 3.65 10.77 9.63
CA SER A 21 3.81 9.91 8.46
C SER A 21 4.18 8.48 8.84
N LEU A 22 3.98 7.56 7.91
CA LEU A 22 4.35 6.17 7.96
C LEU A 22 5.47 5.95 6.94
N GLU A 23 6.60 5.41 7.38
CA GLU A 23 7.59 4.85 6.47
C GLU A 23 7.24 3.39 6.17
N ILE A 24 7.25 3.05 4.88
CA ILE A 24 6.99 1.71 4.37
C ILE A 24 8.24 1.25 3.63
N ARG A 25 8.88 0.17 4.07
CA ARG A 25 10.05 -0.41 3.40
C ARG A 25 9.70 -1.78 2.82
N TYR A 26 9.94 -1.95 1.52
CA TYR A 26 9.69 -3.19 0.80
C TYR A 26 10.98 -3.79 0.24
N PHE A 27 11.27 -5.00 0.69
CA PHE A 27 12.41 -5.80 0.29
C PHE A 27 11.91 -6.84 -0.72
N ASP A 28 12.27 -6.69 -1.99
CA ASP A 28 11.92 -7.65 -3.06
C ASP A 28 12.56 -9.03 -2.82
N ASP A 29 13.78 -9.04 -2.27
CA ASP A 29 14.45 -10.21 -1.70
C ASP A 29 15.11 -9.78 -0.38
N TYR A 30 14.64 -10.30 0.75
CA TYR A 30 15.17 -9.93 2.08
C TYR A 30 16.65 -10.28 2.27
N ARG A 31 17.23 -11.11 1.40
CA ARG A 31 18.64 -11.52 1.47
C ARG A 31 19.60 -10.50 0.87
N ASP A 32 19.13 -9.65 -0.03
CA ASP A 32 19.95 -8.65 -0.74
C ASP A 32 20.03 -7.31 0.01
N LEU A 33 19.26 -7.14 1.09
CA LEU A 33 19.13 -5.90 1.90
C LEU A 33 18.70 -4.65 1.13
N SER A 34 18.58 -4.72 -0.19
CA SER A 34 18.04 -3.66 -1.04
C SER A 34 16.53 -3.53 -0.81
N TYR A 35 16.06 -2.29 -0.70
CA TYR A 35 14.65 -2.01 -0.50
C TYR A 35 14.20 -0.75 -1.24
N ARG A 36 12.91 -0.73 -1.52
CA ARG A 36 12.16 0.47 -1.90
C ARG A 36 11.52 1.02 -0.64
N SER A 37 11.61 2.33 -0.43
CA SER A 37 10.95 3.00 0.70
C SER A 37 10.01 4.09 0.20
N TRP A 38 8.89 4.22 0.91
CA TRP A 38 7.94 5.29 0.73
C TRP A 38 7.61 5.92 2.07
N ARG A 39 7.49 7.24 2.08
CA ARG A 39 6.94 8.00 3.21
C ARG A 39 5.55 8.47 2.83
N VAL A 40 4.55 8.10 3.61
CA VAL A 40 3.13 8.32 3.33
C VAL A 40 2.47 8.95 4.55
N PRO A 41 1.61 9.97 4.43
CA PRO A 41 0.81 10.44 5.56
C PRO A 41 -0.02 9.30 6.16
N LYS A 42 -0.08 9.17 7.49
CA LYS A 42 -0.83 8.08 8.15
C LYS A 42 -2.30 8.05 7.74
N THR A 43 -2.91 9.21 7.55
CA THR A 43 -4.29 9.35 7.06
C THR A 43 -4.50 8.76 5.65
N VAL A 44 -3.51 8.86 4.76
CA VAL A 44 -3.58 8.23 3.42
C VAL A 44 -3.43 6.71 3.55
N ALA A 45 -2.54 6.23 4.42
CA ALA A 45 -2.40 4.81 4.70
C ALA A 45 -3.69 4.20 5.26
N GLU A 46 -4.38 4.90 6.16
CA GLU A 46 -5.68 4.49 6.74
C GLU A 46 -6.80 4.43 5.68
N GLU A 47 -6.84 5.38 4.74
CA GLU A 47 -7.78 5.33 3.62
C GLU A 47 -7.50 4.14 2.72
N LEU A 48 -6.21 3.86 2.45
CA LEU A 48 -5.78 2.74 1.65
C LEU A 48 -6.15 1.40 2.30
N THR A 49 -5.94 1.23 3.61
CA THR A 49 -6.33 0.00 4.33
C THR A 49 -7.84 -0.19 4.30
N SER A 50 -8.60 0.87 4.62
CA SER A 50 -10.06 0.85 4.60
C SER A 50 -10.63 0.54 3.21
N TRP A 51 -10.00 1.05 2.15
CA TRP A 51 -10.35 0.72 0.78
C TRP A 51 -10.05 -0.75 0.45
N TRP A 52 -8.85 -1.24 0.78
CA TRP A 52 -8.45 -2.62 0.48
C TRP A 52 -9.34 -3.65 1.18
N GLU A 53 -9.70 -3.41 2.44
CA GLU A 53 -10.59 -4.31 3.17
C GLU A 53 -11.98 -4.45 2.54
N ARG A 54 -12.52 -3.36 1.98
CA ARG A 54 -13.80 -3.38 1.25
C ARG A 54 -13.69 -4.10 -0.10
N LEU A 55 -12.49 -4.23 -0.64
CA LEU A 55 -12.21 -4.76 -1.97
C LEU A 55 -11.80 -6.25 -1.96
N ARG A 56 -10.94 -6.66 -1.02
CA ARG A 56 -10.18 -7.93 -1.06
C ARG A 56 -11.00 -9.22 -1.16
N ASN A 57 -12.29 -9.18 -0.79
CA ASN A 57 -13.20 -10.33 -0.83
C ASN A 57 -14.23 -10.24 -1.98
N LYS A 58 -14.04 -9.32 -2.92
CA LYS A 58 -14.96 -9.10 -4.05
C LYS A 58 -14.31 -9.52 -5.36
N ASN A 59 -15.12 -10.04 -6.27
CA ASN A 59 -14.73 -10.11 -7.68
C ASN A 59 -14.73 -8.70 -8.25
N VAL A 60 -13.56 -8.21 -8.64
CA VAL A 60 -13.37 -6.87 -9.18
C VAL A 60 -12.96 -6.91 -10.63
N ASN A 61 -13.50 -5.99 -11.42
CA ASN A 61 -13.08 -5.76 -12.80
C ASN A 61 -12.18 -4.52 -12.83
N PHE A 62 -11.08 -4.60 -13.60
CA PHE A 62 -10.17 -3.49 -13.80
C PHE A 62 -10.60 -2.62 -15.00
N PRO A 63 -10.29 -1.30 -15.00
CA PRO A 63 -9.60 -0.56 -13.94
C PRO A 63 -10.52 -0.19 -12.77
N ILE A 64 -9.96 -0.17 -11.57
CA ILE A 64 -10.63 0.32 -10.36
C ILE A 64 -10.13 1.74 -10.11
N LYS A 65 -11.05 2.68 -9.90
CA LYS A 65 -10.75 4.06 -9.52
C LYS A 65 -11.69 4.47 -8.40
N GLU A 66 -11.14 4.89 -7.28
CA GLU A 66 -11.92 5.36 -6.15
C GLU A 66 -11.30 6.62 -5.55
N LYS A 67 -12.12 7.65 -5.37
CA LYS A 67 -11.72 8.89 -4.71
C LYS A 67 -12.15 8.86 -3.25
N ALA A 68 -11.18 8.83 -2.35
CA ALA A 68 -11.37 8.98 -0.92
C ALA A 68 -11.18 10.45 -0.51
N LYS A 69 -11.12 10.75 0.79
CA LYS A 69 -11.08 12.12 1.30
C LYS A 69 -9.68 12.74 1.16
N MET A 70 -8.63 11.96 1.40
CA MET A 70 -7.24 12.40 1.36
C MET A 70 -6.49 11.92 0.12
N CYS A 71 -7.02 10.94 -0.61
CA CYS A 71 -6.37 10.41 -1.80
C CYS A 71 -7.34 9.93 -2.88
N GLU A 72 -6.83 9.78 -4.11
CA GLU A 72 -7.43 8.93 -5.13
C GLU A 72 -6.62 7.66 -5.27
N ILE A 73 -7.30 6.52 -5.27
CA ILE A 73 -6.73 5.19 -5.39
C ILE A 73 -7.11 4.63 -6.76
N ASN A 74 -6.11 4.20 -7.51
CA ASN A 74 -6.24 3.64 -8.84
C ASN A 74 -5.58 2.26 -8.87
N MET A 75 -6.22 1.29 -9.51
CA MET A 75 -5.67 -0.05 -9.71
C MET A 75 -6.01 -0.51 -11.13
N TYR A 76 -5.02 -0.49 -12.02
CA TYR A 76 -5.19 -0.89 -13.43
C TYR A 76 -4.93 -2.37 -13.66
N THR A 77 -4.15 -3.00 -12.77
CA THR A 77 -3.85 -4.43 -12.79
C THR A 77 -3.91 -4.96 -11.37
N GLU A 78 -3.91 -6.28 -11.21
CA GLU A 78 -3.88 -6.90 -9.88
C GLU A 78 -2.55 -6.72 -9.11
N LYS A 79 -1.52 -6.17 -9.75
CA LYS A 79 -0.14 -6.17 -9.21
C LYS A 79 0.21 -4.91 -8.44
N TYR A 80 -0.34 -3.76 -8.84
CA TYR A 80 0.04 -2.47 -8.31
C TYR A 80 -1.17 -1.60 -8.01
N ILE A 81 -1.07 -0.84 -6.92
CA ILE A 81 -2.04 0.17 -6.52
C ILE A 81 -1.35 1.53 -6.55
N ASP A 82 -1.88 2.42 -7.38
CA ASP A 82 -1.42 3.79 -7.53
C ASP A 82 -2.27 4.72 -6.67
N ILE A 83 -1.62 5.62 -5.92
CA ILE A 83 -2.27 6.55 -5.01
C ILE A 83 -1.82 7.96 -5.36
N LYS A 84 -2.77 8.88 -5.47
CA LYS A 84 -2.49 10.31 -5.61
C LYS A 84 -3.06 11.06 -4.42
N GLU A 85 -2.22 11.82 -3.73
CA GLU A 85 -2.68 12.61 -2.59
C GLU A 85 -3.56 13.78 -3.06
N LEU A 86 -4.55 14.13 -2.25
CA LEU A 86 -5.43 15.27 -2.45
C LEU A 86 -5.09 16.38 -1.45
N ASP A 87 -5.28 17.63 -1.85
CA ASP A 87 -5.30 18.76 -0.93
C ASP A 87 -6.64 18.88 -0.20
N SER A 88 -6.74 19.85 0.73
CA SER A 88 -7.97 20.09 1.49
C SER A 88 -9.17 20.53 0.64
N LEU A 89 -8.94 20.90 -0.63
CA LEU A 89 -9.97 21.25 -1.60
C LEU A 89 -10.29 20.07 -2.54
N GLY A 90 -9.71 18.89 -2.30
CA GLY A 90 -9.92 17.69 -3.11
C GLY A 90 -9.23 17.72 -4.47
N ARG A 91 -8.20 18.55 -4.65
CA ARG A 91 -7.38 18.64 -5.88
C ARG A 91 -6.12 17.79 -5.72
N PHE A 92 -5.60 17.27 -6.83
CA PHE A 92 -4.38 16.46 -6.78
C PHE A 92 -3.16 17.28 -6.38
N LYS A 93 -2.40 16.76 -5.41
CA LYS A 93 -1.03 17.18 -5.16
C LYS A 93 -0.09 16.51 -6.18
N MET A 94 1.14 17.02 -6.28
CA MET A 94 2.21 16.36 -7.05
C MET A 94 2.73 15.08 -6.40
N VAL A 95 2.31 14.79 -5.16
CA VAL A 95 2.73 13.62 -4.40
C VAL A 95 1.83 12.43 -4.72
N GLY A 96 2.44 11.30 -5.02
CA GLY A 96 1.77 10.04 -5.24
C GLY A 96 2.71 8.86 -5.05
N TRP A 97 2.13 7.68 -4.90
CA TRP A 97 2.84 6.45 -4.60
C TRP A 97 2.30 5.32 -5.48
N SER A 98 3.15 4.35 -5.77
CA SER A 98 2.74 3.11 -6.44
C SER A 98 3.25 1.94 -5.63
N PHE A 99 2.32 1.18 -5.06
CA PHE A 99 2.61 0.08 -4.16
C PHE A 99 2.36 -1.26 -4.85
N PRO A 100 3.28 -2.24 -4.71
CA PRO A 100 2.93 -3.63 -4.96
C PRO A 100 1.73 -4.04 -4.10
N LYS A 101 0.82 -4.86 -4.65
CA LYS A 101 -0.33 -5.40 -3.92
C LYS A 101 0.06 -6.03 -2.58
N ALA A 102 1.16 -6.78 -2.57
CA ALA A 102 1.71 -7.39 -1.36
C ALA A 102 1.98 -6.37 -0.23
N VAL A 103 2.44 -5.16 -0.55
CA VAL A 103 2.68 -4.10 0.45
C VAL A 103 1.37 -3.65 1.09
N VAL A 104 0.31 -3.50 0.28
CA VAL A 104 -1.01 -3.08 0.77
C VAL A 104 -1.67 -4.19 1.61
N GLU A 105 -1.48 -5.46 1.23
CA GLU A 105 -1.94 -6.61 2.00
C GLU A 105 -1.29 -6.66 3.39
N GLU A 106 0.04 -6.47 3.47
CA GLU A 106 0.74 -6.42 4.75
C GLU A 106 0.37 -5.17 5.57
N LEU A 107 0.12 -4.04 4.92
CA LEU A 107 -0.27 -2.80 5.59
C LEU A 107 -1.60 -2.98 6.36
N VAL A 108 -2.57 -3.68 5.79
CA VAL A 108 -3.83 -4.00 6.49
C VAL A 108 -3.59 -4.88 7.72
N ASN A 109 -2.66 -5.82 7.65
CA ASN A 109 -2.33 -6.68 8.79
C ASN A 109 -1.61 -5.89 9.89
N TRP A 110 -0.76 -4.94 9.52
CA TRP A 110 -0.06 -4.06 10.44
C TRP A 110 -1.00 -3.06 11.13
N ASP A 111 -1.87 -2.39 10.39
CA ASP A 111 -2.84 -1.40 10.92
C ASP A 111 -3.79 -2.01 11.97
N LYS A 112 -4.06 -3.31 11.90
CA LYS A 112 -4.85 -4.04 12.90
C LYS A 112 -4.10 -4.35 14.19
N LYS A 113 -2.77 -4.43 14.15
CA LYS A 113 -1.93 -4.71 15.33
C LYS A 113 -1.58 -3.42 16.08
N ASP A 114 -1.62 -2.28 15.39
CA ASP A 114 -1.37 -0.94 15.97
C ASP A 114 -2.62 -0.35 16.65
N LYS A 115 -3.78 -1.05 16.60
CA LYS A 115 -5.06 -0.69 17.23
C LYS A 115 -5.35 -1.57 18.44
#